data_AF-A0A0R2E3C3-F1
#
_entry.id   AF-A0A0R2E3C3-F1
#
_cell.length_a   1.000
_cell.length_b   1.000
_cell.length_c   1.000
_cell.angle_alpha   90.00
_cell.angle_beta   90.00
_cell.angle_gamma   90.00
#
_symmetry.space_group_name_H-M   'P 1'
#
loop_
_entity.id
_entity.type
_entity.pdbx_description
1 polymer ?
#
loop_
_entity_poly.entity_id
_entity_poly.type
_entity_poly.pdbx_seq_one_letter_code
_entity_poly.pdbx_strand_id
1 'polypeptide(L)'
;MEVNIMRIFENFKELEESNKSLAQELLENFGEGDWQQDQLYVHDSLSEFAEYELTDGWYENNNLDRDYNGAPDLMDYIDTKSLGRDLSERWDISSHFLSENGSVVETGFGW
;
A
#
# COMPACT_ATOMS: atom_id res chain seq x y z
N MET A 1 -3.37 -9.93 17.22
CA MET A 1 -3.52 -8.48 16.99
C MET A 1 -3.60 -8.36 15.48
N GLU A 2 -4.69 -7.85 14.93
CA GLU A 2 -4.71 -7.48 13.51
C GLU A 2 -3.59 -6.46 13.30
N VAL A 3 -2.57 -6.86 12.54
CA VAL A 3 -1.61 -5.90 11.99
C VAL A 3 -2.36 -5.24 10.86
N ASN A 4 -2.71 -3.97 11.01
CA ASN A 4 -3.37 -3.25 9.94
C ASN A 4 -2.29 -2.86 8.92
N ILE A 5 -2.09 -3.72 7.93
CA ILE A 5 -1.06 -3.61 6.86
C ILE A 5 -1.34 -2.47 5.87
N MET A 6 -2.45 -1.75 6.05
CA MET A 6 -2.89 -0.64 5.22
C MET A 6 -3.66 0.38 6.05
N ARG A 7 -3.45 1.66 5.79
CA ARG A 7 -4.21 2.77 6.36
C ARG A 7 -5.00 3.45 5.26
N ILE A 8 -6.30 3.63 5.47
CA ILE A 8 -7.18 4.32 4.54
C ILE A 8 -7.41 5.74 5.08
N PHE A 9 -7.20 6.72 4.21
CA PHE A 9 -7.54 8.11 4.44
C PHE A 9 -8.66 8.48 3.47
N GLU A 10 -9.71 9.15 3.93
CA GLU A 10 -10.87 9.50 3.08
C GLU A 10 -10.54 10.56 2.02
N ASN A 11 -9.44 11.31 2.22
CA ASN A 11 -8.96 12.34 1.31
C ASN A 11 -7.55 12.82 1.73
N PHE A 12 -6.94 13.65 0.89
CA PHE A 12 -5.64 14.27 1.15
C PHE A 12 -5.58 15.03 2.49
N LYS A 13 -6.67 15.70 2.89
CA LYS A 13 -6.68 16.49 4.12
C LYS A 13 -6.53 15.59 5.35
N GLU A 14 -7.17 14.43 5.36
CA GLU A 14 -7.02 13.47 6.46
C GLU A 14 -5.59 12.91 6.51
N LEU A 15 -4.99 12.63 5.34
CA LEU A 15 -3.57 12.25 5.26
C LEU A 15 -2.68 13.38 5.79
N GLU A 16 -2.92 14.64 5.42
CA GLU A 16 -2.14 15.79 5.88
C GLU A 16 -2.22 15.97 7.41
N GLU A 17 -3.40 15.80 8.00
CA GLU A 17 -3.60 15.88 9.45
C GLU A 17 -2.81 14.78 10.21
N SER A 18 -2.64 13.61 9.61
CA SER A 18 -1.93 12.45 10.19
C SER A 18 -0.43 12.43 9.90
N ASN A 19 -0.04 12.70 8.65
CA ASN A 19 1.32 12.63 8.14
C ASN A 19 1.61 13.76 7.13
N LYS A 20 1.92 14.95 7.67
CA LYS A 20 2.27 16.14 6.88
C LYS A 20 3.42 15.94 5.89
N SER A 21 4.41 15.13 6.25
CA SER A 21 5.59 14.92 5.40
C SER A 21 5.20 14.18 4.12
N LEU A 22 4.43 13.10 4.25
CA LEU A 22 3.95 12.32 3.11
C LEU A 22 2.96 13.13 2.26
N ALA A 23 2.06 13.87 2.90
CA ALA A 23 1.13 14.77 2.18
C ALA A 23 1.89 15.83 1.36
N GLN A 24 2.93 16.45 1.95
CA GLN A 24 3.75 17.43 1.24
C GLN A 24 4.48 16.79 0.05
N GLU A 25 5.03 15.59 0.22
CA GLU A 25 5.72 14.87 -0.85
C GLU A 25 4.79 14.55 -2.04
N LEU A 26 3.57 14.10 -1.77
CA LEU A 26 2.56 13.88 -2.82
C LEU A 26 2.22 15.18 -3.56
N LEU A 27 2.04 16.29 -2.83
CA LEU A 27 1.75 17.59 -3.43
C LEU A 27 2.92 18.11 -4.27
N GLU A 28 4.17 17.87 -3.87
CA GLU A 28 5.37 18.24 -4.62
C GLU A 28 5.52 17.44 -5.92
N ASN A 29 5.10 16.17 -5.94
CA ASN A 29 5.21 15.29 -7.10
C ASN A 29 4.03 15.45 -8.08
N PHE A 30 2.80 15.61 -7.58
CA PHE A 30 1.58 15.56 -8.40
C PHE A 30 0.85 16.90 -8.49
N GLY A 31 1.13 17.85 -7.60
CA GLY A 31 0.41 19.12 -7.52
C GLY A 31 -1.03 18.97 -7.02
N GLU A 32 -1.78 20.07 -7.08
CA GLU A 32 -3.21 20.06 -6.75
C GLU A 32 -3.99 19.32 -7.84
N GLY A 33 -4.95 18.49 -7.44
CA GLY A 33 -5.74 17.67 -8.37
C GLY A 33 -6.95 17.00 -7.73
N ASP A 34 -7.79 16.37 -8.57
CA ASP A 34 -9.04 15.71 -8.14
C ASP A 34 -8.76 14.56 -7.15
N TRP A 35 -7.60 13.90 -7.28
CA TRP A 35 -7.11 12.86 -6.38
C TRP A 35 -7.13 13.26 -4.90
N GLN A 36 -7.03 14.57 -4.60
CA GLN A 36 -7.05 15.06 -3.23
C GLN A 36 -8.40 14.89 -2.54
N GLN A 37 -9.48 14.64 -3.30
CA GLN A 37 -10.82 14.39 -2.77
C GLN A 37 -11.15 12.90 -2.66
N ASP A 38 -10.28 12.02 -3.14
CA ASP A 38 -10.48 10.57 -3.15
C ASP A 38 -9.73 9.88 -2.02
N GLN A 39 -10.11 8.62 -1.77
CA GLN A 39 -9.46 7.77 -0.78
C GLN A 39 -8.00 7.52 -1.16
N LEU A 40 -7.13 7.56 -0.15
CA LEU A 40 -5.71 7.23 -0.23
C LEU A 40 -5.45 5.99 0.62
N TYR A 41 -4.86 4.97 0.01
CA TYR A 41 -4.44 3.75 0.69
C TYR A 41 -2.93 3.82 0.93
N VAL A 42 -2.50 3.67 2.18
CA VAL A 42 -1.10 3.84 2.57
C VAL A 42 -0.58 2.59 3.26
N HIS A 43 0.50 2.04 2.72
CA HIS A 43 1.30 0.97 3.33
C HIS A 43 2.61 1.55 3.85
N ASP A 44 3.09 1.14 5.03
CA ASP A 44 4.25 1.80 5.63
C ASP A 44 5.56 1.37 4.97
N SER A 45 5.53 0.25 4.24
CA SER A 45 6.66 -0.27 3.48
C SER A 45 6.22 -1.10 2.28
N LEU A 46 7.15 -1.31 1.34
CA LEU A 46 6.99 -2.30 0.26
C LEU A 46 6.68 -3.72 0.75
N SER A 47 7.12 -4.08 1.97
CA SER A 47 6.81 -5.39 2.57
C SER A 47 5.32 -5.50 2.91
N GLU A 48 4.76 -4.45 3.50
CA GLU A 48 3.33 -4.40 3.86
C GLU A 48 2.45 -4.30 2.62
N PHE A 49 2.88 -3.54 1.61
CA PHE A 49 2.22 -3.53 0.30
C PHE A 49 2.20 -4.93 -0.33
N ALA A 50 3.32 -5.66 -0.30
CA ALA A 50 3.36 -7.03 -0.81
C ALA A 50 2.48 -7.99 0.00
N GLU A 51 2.41 -7.82 1.33
CA GLU A 51 1.50 -8.60 2.18
C GLU A 51 0.04 -8.33 1.80
N TYR A 52 -0.34 -7.06 1.63
CA TYR A 52 -1.67 -6.68 1.16
C TYR A 52 -1.99 -7.32 -0.20
N GLU A 53 -1.06 -7.27 -1.14
CA GLU A 53 -1.23 -7.89 -2.45
C GLU A 53 -1.44 -9.40 -2.39
N LEU A 54 -0.84 -10.07 -1.40
CA LEU A 54 -0.96 -11.51 -1.16
C LEU A 54 -2.29 -11.91 -0.51
N THR A 55 -2.85 -11.05 0.34
CA THR A 55 -4.03 -11.34 1.15
C THR A 55 -5.32 -10.78 0.56
N ASP A 56 -5.28 -9.54 0.08
CA ASP A 56 -6.47 -8.75 -0.28
C ASP A 56 -6.37 -8.11 -1.69
N GLY A 57 -5.19 -8.11 -2.31
CA GLY A 57 -4.95 -7.55 -3.64
C GLY A 57 -4.92 -8.60 -4.76
N TRP A 58 -3.99 -8.44 -5.69
CA TRP A 58 -3.89 -9.23 -6.94
C TRP A 58 -3.85 -10.74 -6.72
N TYR A 59 -3.32 -11.19 -5.59
CA TYR A 59 -3.16 -12.61 -5.27
C TYR A 59 -4.16 -13.13 -4.25
N GLU A 60 -5.20 -12.37 -3.87
CA GLU A 60 -6.22 -12.76 -2.88
C GLU A 60 -6.78 -14.17 -3.15
N ASN A 61 -6.94 -14.52 -4.43
CA ASN A 61 -7.54 -15.78 -4.88
C ASN A 61 -6.66 -17.00 -4.57
N ASN A 62 -5.41 -16.81 -4.19
CA ASN A 62 -4.53 -17.88 -3.70
C ASN A 62 -4.90 -18.32 -2.27
N ASN A 63 -5.73 -17.54 -1.56
CA ASN A 63 -6.19 -17.82 -0.19
C ASN A 63 -5.02 -18.13 0.75
N LEU A 64 -4.04 -17.22 0.81
CA LEU A 64 -2.85 -17.37 1.63
C LEU A 64 -3.11 -17.02 3.10
N ASP A 65 -3.98 -16.05 3.37
CA ASP A 65 -4.45 -15.75 4.72
C ASP A 65 -5.57 -16.71 5.13
N ARG A 66 -5.19 -17.88 5.64
CA ARG A 66 -6.14 -18.88 6.14
C ARG A 66 -5.54 -19.76 7.22
N ASP A 67 -6.42 -20.38 8.00
CA ASP A 67 -6.01 -21.44 8.93
C ASP A 67 -5.65 -22.73 8.17
N TYR A 68 -4.39 -23.15 8.29
CA TYR A 68 -3.88 -24.40 7.73
C TYR A 68 -4.03 -25.60 8.68
N ASN A 69 -4.91 -25.52 9.69
CA ASN A 69 -5.23 -26.57 10.65
C ASN A 69 -3.99 -27.12 11.38
N GLY A 70 -3.11 -26.21 11.81
CA GLY A 70 -1.88 -26.54 12.52
C GLY A 70 -0.67 -26.89 11.64
N ALA A 71 -0.81 -26.85 10.32
CA ALA A 71 0.36 -26.78 9.43
C ALA A 71 0.95 -25.35 9.45
N PRO A 72 2.23 -25.17 9.07
CA PRO A 72 2.85 -23.84 9.01
C PRO A 72 2.09 -22.87 8.10
N ASP A 73 2.09 -21.60 8.47
CA ASP A 73 1.59 -20.51 7.65
C ASP A 73 2.49 -20.33 6.42
N LEU A 74 1.91 -20.24 5.23
CA LEU A 74 2.70 -20.04 4.01
C LEU A 74 3.27 -18.62 3.93
N MET A 75 2.62 -17.63 4.56
CA MET A 75 3.10 -16.24 4.59
C MET A 75 4.46 -16.13 5.27
N ASP A 76 4.76 -16.98 6.26
CA ASP A 76 6.06 -17.03 6.95
C ASP A 76 7.25 -17.36 6.02
N TYR A 77 6.98 -17.88 4.82
CA TYR A 77 8.01 -18.35 3.88
C TYR A 77 8.09 -17.51 2.60
N ILE A 78 7.24 -16.48 2.47
CA ILE A 78 7.26 -15.58 1.32
C ILE A 78 8.20 -14.41 1.62
N ASP A 79 9.15 -14.14 0.71
CA ASP A 79 10.01 -12.97 0.79
C ASP A 79 9.26 -11.72 0.30
N THR A 80 8.44 -11.15 1.18
CA THR A 80 7.60 -9.97 0.94
C THR A 80 8.42 -8.73 0.59
N LYS A 81 9.66 -8.62 1.09
CA LYS A 81 10.56 -7.52 0.73
C LYS A 81 10.96 -7.55 -0.73
N SER A 82 11.41 -8.71 -1.22
CA SER A 82 11.78 -8.85 -2.63
C SER A 82 10.57 -8.75 -3.53
N LEU A 83 9.45 -9.35 -3.14
CA LEU A 83 8.19 -9.28 -3.90
C LEU A 83 7.70 -7.83 -4.02
N GLY A 84 7.65 -7.08 -2.91
CA GLY A 84 7.20 -5.69 -2.92
C GLY A 84 8.05 -4.78 -3.79
N ARG A 85 9.38 -4.94 -3.75
CA ARG A 85 10.28 -4.24 -4.68
C ARG A 85 9.94 -4.59 -6.13
N ASP A 86 9.82 -5.87 -6.46
CA ASP A 86 9.56 -6.28 -7.84
C ASP A 86 8.17 -5.83 -8.33
N LEU A 87 7.16 -5.77 -7.45
CA LEU A 87 5.85 -5.18 -7.74
C LEU A 87 5.98 -3.67 -8.01
N SER A 88 6.75 -2.94 -7.19
CA SER A 88 6.94 -1.49 -7.34
C SER A 88 7.60 -1.06 -8.64
N GLU A 89 8.41 -1.94 -9.22
CA GLU A 89 9.02 -1.71 -10.53
C GLU A 89 8.04 -1.89 -11.71
N ARG A 90 6.83 -2.42 -11.45
CA ARG A 90 5.89 -2.89 -12.49
C ARG A 90 4.48 -2.33 -12.34
N TRP A 91 4.16 -1.68 -11.23
CA TRP A 91 2.81 -1.16 -10.98
C TRP A 91 2.42 -0.03 -11.94
N ASP A 92 1.15 0.36 -11.89
CA ASP A 92 0.67 1.52 -12.62
C ASP A 92 1.06 2.82 -11.90
N ILE A 93 2.08 3.51 -12.44
CA ILE A 93 2.56 4.77 -11.88
C ILE A 93 1.50 5.89 -11.89
N SER A 94 0.41 5.73 -12.65
CA SER A 94 -0.68 6.71 -12.63
C SER A 94 -1.51 6.65 -11.35
N SER A 95 -1.43 5.56 -10.58
CA SER A 95 -2.20 5.37 -9.35
C SER A 95 -1.36 4.90 -8.15
N HIS A 96 -0.05 4.68 -8.33
CA HIS A 96 0.86 4.26 -7.27
C HIS A 96 2.02 5.25 -7.10
N PHE A 97 2.47 5.40 -5.86
CA PHE A 97 3.61 6.22 -5.50
C PHE A 97 4.42 5.55 -4.38
N LEU A 98 5.75 5.49 -4.55
CA LEU A 98 6.68 5.09 -3.51
C LEU A 98 7.34 6.34 -2.96
N SER A 99 7.09 6.64 -1.69
CA SER A 99 7.66 7.79 -1.02
C SER A 99 9.13 7.57 -0.65
N GLU A 100 9.86 8.65 -0.39
CA GLU A 100 11.27 8.64 0.00
C GLU A 100 11.52 7.84 1.29
N ASN A 101 10.54 7.81 2.21
CA ASN A 101 10.62 7.03 3.44
C ASN A 101 10.22 5.54 3.27
N GLY A 102 9.87 5.12 2.05
CA GLY A 102 9.57 3.74 1.68
C GLY A 102 8.10 3.33 1.81
N SER A 103 7.20 4.26 2.17
CA SER A 103 5.76 4.01 2.18
C SER A 103 5.21 3.93 0.75
N VAL A 104 4.17 3.13 0.55
CA VAL A 104 3.44 3.05 -0.72
C VAL A 104 2.11 3.76 -0.55
N VAL A 105 1.76 4.61 -1.52
CA VAL A 105 0.46 5.28 -1.58
C VAL A 105 -0.24 4.90 -2.87
N GLU A 106 -1.51 4.53 -2.76
CA GLU A 106 -2.37 4.18 -3.88
C GLU A 106 -3.63 5.05 -3.92
N THR A 107 -4.13 5.31 -5.12
CA THR A 107 -5.42 5.99 -5.35
C THR A 107 -6.30 5.18 -6.31
N GLY A 108 -7.62 5.28 -6.16
CA GLY A 108 -8.57 4.57 -7.04
C GLY A 108 -8.80 5.24 -8.40
N PHE A 109 -8.48 6.53 -8.54
CA PHE A 109 -8.74 7.34 -9.73
C PHE A 109 -7.49 7.83 -10.47
N GLY A 110 -6.32 7.70 -9.84
CA GLY A 110 -5.04 8.22 -10.31
C GLY A 110 -4.60 9.52 -9.62
N TRP A 111 -3.43 10.02 -10.00
CA TRP A 111 -2.88 11.32 -9.59
C TRP A 111 -3.34 12.47 -10.49
#